data_AF-A0A7C1HFV9-F1
#
_entry.id   AF-A0A7C1HFV9-F1
#
_cell.length_a   1.000
_cell.length_b   1.000
_cell.length_c   1.000
_cell.angle_alpha   90.00
_cell.angle_beta   90.00
_cell.angle_gamma   90.00
#
_symmetry.space_group_name_H-M   'P 1'
#
loop_
_entity.id
_entity.type
_entity.pdbx_description
1 polymer ?
#
loop_
_entity_poly.entity_id
_entity_poly.type
_entity_poly.pdbx_seq_one_letter_code
_entity_poly.pdbx_strand_id
1 'polypeptide(L)'
;MPKDDDIPTEGTPEDTGGEPEAAEKPGDKATPADEPEPSDKARLAPKAKAKPTPVPKKEKEPEKAYRFSVASAPHLKVREDTPRIMLWVLIALLPALAGAVWFQGWRSLLLVAIAAASAVAFEAAVQLITKRPLTILDGSAMVTGVLLAFNLPYHVPLWLPVVGSFAAIVIAKQAFGGLGYNLFNPALIGRAVLLAAWPVHMTTDWYSQVEGAQALPHLANLSGTTLDAVSTATPLAAMKDAAATLASTASTPDAVAQAKLVVSQLTGAEGLGRLALG
;
A
#
# COMPACT_ATOMS: atom_id res chain seq x y z
N MET A 1 16.97 -34.28 53.86
CA MET A 1 16.08 -33.16 54.21
C MET A 1 15.55 -32.61 52.88
N PRO A 2 14.22 -32.62 52.64
CA PRO A 2 13.60 -32.54 51.31
C PRO A 2 13.15 -31.13 50.91
N LYS A 3 12.86 -30.95 49.61
CA LYS A 3 11.71 -30.28 48.95
C LYS A 3 12.11 -29.93 47.50
N ASP A 4 11.63 -30.68 46.52
CA ASP A 4 10.34 -30.54 45.80
C ASP A 4 10.41 -29.40 44.77
N ASP A 5 10.42 -29.76 43.48
CA ASP A 5 9.37 -29.41 42.50
C ASP A 5 9.78 -29.88 41.09
N ASP A 6 9.26 -31.07 40.74
CA ASP A 6 9.25 -31.66 39.40
C ASP A 6 8.01 -31.20 38.62
N ILE A 7 8.17 -30.81 37.35
CA ILE A 7 7.16 -31.05 36.31
C ILE A 7 7.88 -31.37 34.99
N PRO A 8 7.66 -32.55 34.39
CA PRO A 8 7.89 -32.73 32.97
C PRO A 8 6.74 -33.39 32.18
N THR A 9 6.57 -32.84 30.96
CA THR A 9 6.35 -33.51 29.65
C THR A 9 5.06 -34.27 29.32
N GLU A 10 4.50 -33.95 28.14
CA GLU A 10 3.87 -34.86 27.16
C GLU A 10 3.75 -34.08 25.83
N GLY A 11 4.14 -34.51 24.62
CA GLY A 11 4.53 -35.82 24.13
C GLY A 11 3.43 -36.47 23.27
N THR A 12 3.21 -35.98 22.04
CA THR A 12 2.42 -36.68 20.99
C THR A 12 3.15 -37.94 20.51
N PRO A 13 2.46 -39.01 20.04
CA PRO A 13 2.19 -39.11 18.59
C PRO A 13 0.92 -39.90 18.17
N GLU A 14 0.49 -39.58 16.95
CA GLU A 14 -0.08 -40.42 15.86
C GLU A 14 -0.66 -41.82 16.16
N ASP A 15 -1.89 -42.09 15.68
CA ASP A 15 -2.18 -43.32 14.91
C ASP A 15 -3.43 -43.17 14.01
N THR A 16 -3.30 -43.83 12.86
CA THR A 16 -4.15 -44.16 11.72
C THR A 16 -5.56 -44.68 12.09
N GLY A 17 -6.65 -44.53 11.32
CA GLY A 17 -6.91 -44.96 9.95
C GLY A 17 -7.99 -46.07 9.96
N GLY A 18 -9.11 -45.91 9.23
CA GLY A 18 -10.03 -47.02 8.87
C GLY A 18 -11.55 -46.82 9.10
N GLU A 19 -12.29 -46.55 8.02
CA GLU A 19 -13.76 -46.64 7.83
C GLU A 19 -14.23 -48.12 7.58
N PRO A 20 -15.48 -48.46 7.14
CA PRO A 20 -16.82 -47.78 7.11
C PRO A 20 -18.05 -48.67 7.53
N GLU A 21 -19.26 -48.07 7.45
CA GLU A 21 -20.48 -48.57 6.72
C GLU A 21 -21.81 -48.92 7.47
N ALA A 22 -22.90 -48.27 7.00
CA ALA A 22 -24.32 -48.68 6.81
C ALA A 22 -25.16 -49.30 7.95
N ALA A 23 -26.51 -49.24 8.03
CA ALA A 23 -27.64 -48.52 7.41
C ALA A 23 -28.94 -48.95 8.17
N GLU A 24 -30.05 -48.26 7.88
CA GLU A 24 -31.46 -48.74 7.95
C GLU A 24 -32.42 -48.28 9.10
N LYS A 25 -33.69 -48.11 8.71
CA LYS A 25 -34.84 -47.31 9.22
C LYS A 25 -35.94 -48.21 9.88
N PRO A 26 -37.25 -47.84 9.96
CA PRO A 26 -37.98 -46.82 10.77
C PRO A 26 -39.27 -47.36 11.47
N GLY A 27 -40.04 -46.46 12.13
CA GLY A 27 -41.50 -46.58 12.42
C GLY A 27 -41.81 -46.98 13.87
N ASP A 28 -42.84 -46.51 14.58
CA ASP A 28 -44.16 -46.01 14.17
C ASP A 28 -44.80 -45.15 15.30
N LYS A 29 -45.84 -44.40 14.94
CA LYS A 29 -46.62 -43.41 15.69
C LYS A 29 -47.55 -44.03 16.76
N ALA A 30 -47.88 -43.27 17.81
CA ALA A 30 -49.24 -42.73 18.05
C ALA A 30 -49.45 -42.23 19.50
N THR A 31 -50.00 -41.02 19.57
CA THR A 31 -50.49 -40.15 20.66
C THR A 31 -51.84 -40.66 21.27
N PRO A 32 -52.61 -39.87 22.05
CA PRO A 32 -52.36 -39.04 23.25
C PRO A 32 -53.50 -39.22 24.32
N ALA A 33 -53.53 -38.39 25.38
CA ALA A 33 -54.71 -37.77 26.05
C ALA A 33 -54.45 -37.57 27.55
N ASP A 34 -54.23 -36.34 28.01
CA ASP A 34 -55.21 -35.39 28.62
C ASP A 34 -55.48 -35.63 30.12
N GLU A 35 -54.74 -34.87 30.95
CA GLU A 35 -55.14 -33.95 32.05
C GLU A 35 -56.60 -33.92 32.58
N PRO A 36 -56.92 -33.22 33.71
CA PRO A 36 -56.11 -32.78 34.88
C PRO A 36 -56.85 -32.84 36.27
N GLU A 37 -56.08 -32.72 37.38
CA GLU A 37 -56.28 -31.94 38.67
C GLU A 37 -57.67 -31.85 39.41
N PRO A 38 -57.85 -31.20 40.60
CA PRO A 38 -56.96 -30.86 41.74
C PRO A 38 -57.61 -31.01 43.17
N SER A 39 -56.86 -30.57 44.19
CA SER A 39 -57.31 -29.85 45.42
C SER A 39 -57.83 -30.64 46.65
N ASP A 40 -57.15 -30.53 47.80
CA ASP A 40 -57.57 -29.66 48.92
C ASP A 40 -56.68 -29.77 50.20
N LYS A 41 -56.40 -28.57 50.74
CA LYS A 41 -56.12 -28.05 52.10
C LYS A 41 -55.73 -28.95 53.31
N ALA A 42 -54.82 -28.36 54.12
CA ALA A 42 -54.81 -28.24 55.60
C ALA A 42 -53.74 -29.01 56.44
N ARG A 43 -52.74 -28.22 56.89
CA ARG A 43 -52.08 -28.09 58.22
C ARG A 43 -52.14 -29.22 59.28
N LEU A 44 -50.93 -29.48 59.82
CA LEU A 44 -50.50 -29.69 61.23
C LEU A 44 -50.66 -31.06 61.95
N ALA A 45 -49.60 -31.88 61.86
CA ALA A 45 -48.73 -32.49 62.91
C ALA A 45 -49.30 -33.26 64.13
N PRO A 46 -48.50 -34.11 64.82
CA PRO A 46 -47.49 -35.09 64.36
C PRO A 46 -47.68 -36.48 65.03
N LYS A 47 -47.38 -37.59 64.34
CA LYS A 47 -47.22 -38.90 65.02
C LYS A 47 -45.90 -39.58 64.63
N ALA A 48 -45.13 -39.83 65.68
CA ALA A 48 -44.05 -40.79 65.90
C ALA A 48 -43.38 -41.44 64.68
N LYS A 49 -42.08 -41.21 64.58
CA LYS A 49 -41.10 -41.77 63.65
C LYS A 49 -41.26 -43.30 63.47
N ALA A 50 -41.79 -43.72 62.33
CA ALA A 50 -41.50 -45.02 61.77
C ALA A 50 -40.13 -44.95 61.06
N LYS A 51 -39.26 -45.92 61.36
CA LYS A 51 -37.92 -46.04 60.75
C LYS A 51 -38.10 -46.18 59.23
N PRO A 52 -37.50 -45.32 58.39
CA PRO A 52 -37.69 -45.43 56.96
C PRO A 52 -37.04 -46.72 56.46
N THR A 53 -37.85 -47.56 55.82
CA THR A 53 -37.39 -48.65 54.96
C THR A 53 -36.40 -48.09 53.94
N PRO A 54 -35.30 -48.78 53.60
CA PRO A 54 -34.34 -48.24 52.64
C PRO A 54 -35.04 -48.06 51.30
N VAL A 55 -35.23 -46.81 50.88
CA VAL A 55 -35.66 -46.49 49.53
C VAL A 55 -34.57 -47.04 48.61
N PRO A 56 -34.88 -47.88 47.60
CA PRO A 56 -33.87 -48.31 46.64
C PRO A 56 -33.28 -47.04 46.03
N LYS A 57 -31.96 -46.86 46.17
CA LYS A 57 -31.25 -45.74 45.57
C LYS A 57 -31.56 -45.79 44.07
N LYS A 58 -32.27 -44.78 43.55
CA LYS A 58 -32.31 -44.55 42.11
C LYS A 58 -30.85 -44.43 41.67
N GLU A 59 -30.38 -45.41 40.92
CA GLU A 59 -29.09 -45.33 40.24
C GLU A 59 -29.15 -44.06 39.40
N LYS A 60 -28.24 -43.13 39.69
CA LYS A 60 -28.12 -41.90 38.90
C LYS A 60 -27.73 -42.34 37.50
N GLU A 61 -28.63 -42.16 36.54
CA GLU A 61 -28.27 -42.23 35.13
C GLU A 61 -27.04 -41.35 34.90
N PRO A 62 -26.04 -41.80 34.12
CA PRO A 62 -24.81 -41.06 33.94
C PRO A 62 -25.14 -39.70 33.34
N GLU A 63 -24.91 -38.64 34.10
CA GLU A 63 -25.05 -37.26 33.68
C GLU A 63 -24.08 -37.04 32.51
N LYS A 64 -24.61 -37.13 31.28
CA LYS A 64 -23.82 -36.89 30.06
C LYS A 64 -23.33 -35.45 30.11
N ALA A 65 -22.06 -35.29 30.44
CA ALA A 65 -21.37 -34.01 30.37
C ALA A 65 -21.32 -33.57 28.90
N TYR A 66 -22.29 -32.76 28.48
CA TYR A 66 -22.28 -32.14 27.16
C TYR A 66 -21.14 -31.13 27.13
N ARG A 67 -20.01 -31.51 26.49
CA ARG A 67 -18.95 -30.57 26.14
C ARG A 67 -19.46 -29.66 25.02
N PHE A 68 -19.97 -28.50 25.37
CA PHE A 68 -20.28 -27.45 24.41
C PHE A 68 -18.97 -26.88 23.87
N SER A 69 -18.68 -27.15 22.60
CA SER A 69 -17.62 -26.47 21.87
C SER A 69 -18.01 -25.00 21.70
N VAL A 70 -17.42 -24.12 22.50
CA VAL A 70 -17.50 -22.66 22.30
C VAL A 70 -16.53 -22.32 21.16
N ALA A 71 -16.88 -22.72 19.94
CA ALA A 71 -16.16 -22.29 18.75
C ALA A 71 -16.48 -20.82 18.52
N SER A 72 -15.45 -19.99 18.32
CA SER A 72 -15.62 -18.61 17.88
C SER A 72 -16.48 -18.59 16.61
N ALA A 73 -17.30 -17.54 16.44
CA ALA A 73 -18.18 -17.40 15.28
C ALA A 73 -17.42 -17.68 13.96
N PRO A 74 -18.01 -18.43 13.01
CA PRO A 74 -17.37 -18.78 11.76
C PRO A 74 -17.17 -17.51 10.92
N HIS A 75 -15.98 -16.91 11.02
CA HIS A 75 -15.57 -15.83 10.14
C HIS A 75 -15.24 -16.46 8.78
N LEU A 76 -16.08 -16.19 7.77
CA LEU A 76 -15.80 -16.49 6.37
C LEU A 76 -14.51 -15.75 5.97
N LYS A 77 -13.36 -16.43 6.04
CA LYS A 77 -12.08 -15.88 5.60
C LYS A 77 -12.06 -15.92 4.06
N VAL A 78 -12.39 -14.80 3.43
CA VAL A 78 -12.07 -14.59 2.01
C VAL A 78 -10.55 -14.60 1.90
N ARG A 79 -9.99 -15.45 1.03
CA ARG A 79 -8.55 -15.60 0.84
C ARG A 79 -8.01 -14.51 -0.11
N GLU A 80 -7.89 -13.29 0.39
CA GLU A 80 -7.13 -12.25 -0.28
C GLU A 80 -5.68 -12.27 0.22
N ASP A 81 -4.76 -12.59 -0.68
CA ASP A 81 -3.33 -12.63 -0.40
C ASP A 81 -2.68 -11.31 -0.84
N THR A 82 -1.80 -10.76 -0.02
CA THR A 82 -1.08 -9.50 -0.32
C THR A 82 -0.35 -9.52 -1.67
N PRO A 83 0.37 -10.59 -2.07
CA PRO A 83 1.02 -10.63 -3.39
C PRO A 83 0.03 -10.55 -4.55
N ARG A 84 -1.18 -11.12 -4.40
CA ARG A 84 -2.23 -11.02 -5.42
C ARG A 84 -2.72 -9.60 -5.56
N ILE A 85 -2.96 -8.91 -4.45
CA ILE A 85 -3.38 -7.50 -4.46
C ILE A 85 -2.29 -6.64 -5.13
N MET A 86 -1.02 -6.82 -4.77
CA MET A 86 0.10 -6.07 -5.37
C MET A 86 0.25 -6.35 -6.86
N LEU A 87 0.02 -7.60 -7.30
CA LEU A 87 -0.01 -7.94 -8.72
C LEU A 87 -1.15 -7.23 -9.46
N TRP A 88 -2.36 -7.16 -8.88
CA TRP A 88 -3.46 -6.41 -9.47
C TRP A 88 -3.14 -4.91 -9.58
N VAL A 89 -2.44 -4.33 -8.60
CA VAL A 89 -1.96 -2.95 -8.68
C VAL A 89 -0.97 -2.78 -9.84
N LEU A 90 -0.01 -3.69 -9.98
CA LEU A 90 0.93 -3.69 -11.11
C LEU A 90 0.21 -3.78 -12.46
N ILE A 91 -0.78 -4.66 -12.58
CA ILE A 91 -1.60 -4.81 -13.79
C ILE A 91 -2.39 -3.52 -14.07
N ALA A 92 -2.97 -2.90 -13.04
CA ALA A 92 -3.69 -1.63 -13.17
C ALA A 92 -2.79 -0.47 -13.59
N LEU A 93 -1.48 -0.53 -13.31
CA LEU A 93 -0.48 0.46 -13.73
C LEU A 93 0.01 0.26 -15.17
N LEU A 94 -0.27 -0.89 -15.82
CA LEU A 94 0.12 -1.15 -17.21
C LEU A 94 -0.44 -0.14 -18.23
N PRO A 95 -1.73 0.26 -18.22
CA PRO A 95 -2.22 1.28 -19.15
C PRO A 95 -1.52 2.64 -18.93
N ALA A 96 -1.20 3.00 -17.68
CA ALA A 96 -0.44 4.20 -17.39
C ALA A 96 1.00 4.09 -17.92
N LEU A 97 1.64 2.92 -17.77
CA LEU A 97 2.97 2.66 -18.35
C LEU A 97 2.93 2.75 -19.89
N ALA A 98 1.92 2.18 -20.53
CA ALA A 98 1.74 2.25 -21.97
C ALA A 98 1.58 3.70 -22.44
N GLY A 99 0.78 4.51 -21.73
CA GLY A 99 0.68 5.94 -21.98
C GLY A 99 2.02 6.67 -21.80
N ALA A 100 2.75 6.39 -20.73
CA ALA A 100 4.07 6.98 -20.49
C ALA A 100 5.06 6.64 -21.62
N VAL A 101 5.08 5.41 -22.11
CA VAL A 101 5.93 5.00 -23.24
C VAL A 101 5.47 5.65 -24.54
N TRP A 102 4.17 5.78 -24.76
CA TRP A 102 3.62 6.41 -25.96
C TRP A 102 3.99 7.90 -26.05
N PHE A 103 3.85 8.66 -24.95
CA PHE A 103 4.12 10.09 -24.96
C PHE A 103 5.59 10.46 -24.73
N GLN A 104 6.33 9.68 -23.94
CA GLN A 104 7.69 10.02 -23.48
C GLN A 104 8.76 9.12 -24.10
N GLY A 105 8.37 8.14 -24.91
CA GLY A 105 9.25 7.20 -25.58
C GLY A 105 9.80 6.10 -24.66
N TRP A 106 10.71 5.29 -25.20
CA TRP A 106 11.25 4.10 -24.54
C TRP A 106 12.01 4.37 -23.23
N ARG A 107 12.51 5.60 -23.04
CA ARG A 107 13.27 6.00 -21.86
C ARG A 107 12.42 5.91 -20.58
N SER A 108 11.12 6.17 -20.65
CA SER A 108 10.23 6.06 -19.47
C SER A 108 10.17 4.62 -18.96
N LEU A 109 10.22 3.62 -19.86
CA LEU A 109 10.28 2.21 -19.49
C LEU A 109 11.57 1.87 -18.75
N LEU A 110 12.72 2.38 -19.20
CA LEU A 110 13.99 2.22 -18.50
C LEU A 110 13.95 2.84 -17.10
N LEU A 111 13.40 4.04 -16.98
CA LEU A 111 13.31 4.74 -15.70
C LEU A 111 12.47 3.94 -14.70
N VAL A 112 11.31 3.44 -15.13
CA VAL A 112 10.44 2.56 -14.32
C VAL A 112 11.15 1.26 -13.96
N ALA A 113 11.81 0.61 -14.92
CA ALA A 113 12.52 -0.64 -14.68
C ALA A 113 13.67 -0.47 -13.67
N ILE A 114 14.45 0.60 -13.79
CA ILE A 114 15.56 0.91 -12.87
C ILE A 114 15.03 1.24 -11.47
N ALA A 115 13.95 2.03 -11.36
CA ALA A 115 13.33 2.34 -10.09
C ALA A 115 12.78 1.09 -9.39
N ALA A 116 12.06 0.23 -10.13
CA ALA A 116 11.51 -1.02 -9.62
C ALA A 116 12.62 -2.00 -9.20
N ALA A 117 13.63 -2.21 -10.04
CA ALA A 117 14.75 -3.10 -9.76
C ALA A 117 15.57 -2.61 -8.55
N SER A 118 15.86 -1.31 -8.48
CA SER A 118 16.58 -0.73 -7.33
C SER A 118 15.77 -0.84 -6.05
N ALA A 119 14.45 -0.58 -6.07
CA ALA A 119 13.60 -0.73 -4.90
C ALA A 119 13.60 -2.17 -4.36
N VAL A 120 13.46 -3.16 -5.25
CA VAL A 120 13.54 -4.58 -4.89
C VAL A 120 14.94 -4.94 -4.35
N ALA A 121 16.00 -4.44 -4.99
CA ALA A 121 17.36 -4.68 -4.55
C ALA A 121 17.64 -4.09 -3.15
N PHE A 122 17.17 -2.88 -2.86
CA PHE A 122 17.33 -2.27 -1.53
C PHE A 122 16.52 -2.99 -0.46
N GLU A 123 15.31 -3.45 -0.78
CA GLU A 123 14.52 -4.25 0.16
C GLU A 123 15.25 -5.56 0.50
N ALA A 124 15.70 -6.28 -0.53
CA ALA A 124 16.50 -7.48 -0.37
C ALA A 124 17.75 -7.22 0.47
N ALA A 125 18.51 -6.17 0.13
CA ALA A 125 19.75 -5.81 0.81
C ALA A 125 19.51 -5.52 2.30
N VAL A 126 18.51 -4.70 2.63
CA VAL A 126 18.19 -4.39 4.04
C VAL A 126 17.74 -5.63 4.79
N GLN A 127 16.92 -6.48 4.18
CA GLN A 127 16.47 -7.73 4.80
C GLN A 127 17.64 -8.70 5.05
N LEU A 128 18.58 -8.81 4.10
CA LEU A 128 19.80 -9.59 4.28
C LEU A 128 20.67 -9.04 5.43
N ILE A 129 20.91 -7.73 5.44
CA ILE A 129 21.74 -7.07 6.46
C ILE A 129 21.11 -7.20 7.85
N THR A 130 19.79 -7.06 7.93
CA THR A 130 19.03 -7.16 9.19
C THR A 130 18.67 -8.59 9.58
N LYS A 131 19.09 -9.60 8.80
CA LYS A 131 18.80 -11.03 9.01
C LYS A 131 17.30 -11.32 9.14
N ARG A 132 16.47 -10.57 8.42
CA ARG A 132 15.02 -10.76 8.34
C ARG A 132 14.68 -11.70 7.19
N PRO A 133 13.52 -12.38 7.22
CA PRO A 133 13.07 -13.18 6.09
C PRO A 133 12.93 -12.31 4.83
N LEU A 134 13.31 -12.87 3.69
CA LEU A 134 13.18 -12.21 2.40
C LEU A 134 11.70 -12.13 1.98
N THR A 135 11.14 -10.93 1.93
CA THR A 135 9.73 -10.70 1.54
C THR A 135 9.58 -10.16 0.12
N ILE A 136 10.64 -10.23 -0.71
CA ILE A 136 10.68 -9.68 -2.08
C ILE A 136 9.49 -10.14 -2.95
N LEU A 137 9.00 -11.35 -2.71
CA LEU A 137 7.87 -11.95 -3.45
C LEU A 137 6.51 -11.34 -3.11
N ASP A 138 6.42 -10.48 -2.10
CA ASP A 138 5.19 -9.75 -1.77
C ASP A 138 4.82 -8.68 -2.82
N GLY A 139 5.74 -8.32 -3.71
CA GLY A 139 5.55 -7.35 -4.79
C GLY A 139 5.50 -5.90 -4.35
N SER A 140 5.58 -5.61 -3.06
CA SER A 140 5.34 -4.28 -2.52
C SER A 140 6.51 -3.30 -2.75
N ALA A 141 7.77 -3.75 -2.72
CA ALA A 141 8.89 -2.90 -3.17
C ALA A 141 8.82 -2.61 -4.67
N MET A 142 8.43 -3.59 -5.49
CA MET A 142 8.27 -3.39 -6.93
C MET A 142 7.23 -2.30 -7.19
N VAL A 143 6.05 -2.40 -6.58
CA VAL A 143 4.99 -1.37 -6.67
C VAL A 143 5.52 -0.01 -6.20
N THR A 144 6.25 0.03 -5.08
CA THR A 144 6.83 1.28 -4.56
C THR A 144 7.77 1.94 -5.57
N GLY A 145 8.66 1.16 -6.19
CA GLY A 145 9.59 1.67 -7.20
C GLY A 145 8.89 2.14 -8.49
N VAL A 146 7.86 1.41 -8.95
CA VAL A 146 7.05 1.82 -10.11
C VAL A 146 6.30 3.12 -9.82
N LEU A 147 5.65 3.23 -8.66
CA LEU A 147 4.93 4.43 -8.26
C LEU A 147 5.86 5.63 -8.06
N LEU A 148 7.07 5.39 -7.53
CA LEU A 148 8.11 6.42 -7.47
C LEU A 148 8.45 6.90 -8.88
N ALA A 149 8.75 5.99 -9.82
CA ALA A 149 9.07 6.36 -11.20
C ALA A 149 7.98 7.20 -11.89
N PHE A 150 6.70 6.87 -11.70
CA PHE A 150 5.58 7.68 -12.21
C PHE A 150 5.45 9.06 -11.56
N ASN A 151 6.10 9.26 -10.42
CA ASN A 151 6.22 10.55 -9.77
C ASN A 151 7.48 11.34 -10.20
N LEU A 152 8.39 10.76 -10.98
CA LEU A 152 9.56 11.46 -11.47
C LEU A 152 9.32 12.00 -12.89
N PRO A 153 9.91 13.15 -13.25
CA PRO A 153 9.98 13.57 -14.65
C PRO A 153 10.77 12.55 -15.49
N TYR A 154 10.36 12.30 -16.74
CA TYR A 154 10.96 11.25 -17.58
C TYR A 154 12.43 11.52 -18.01
N HIS A 155 12.84 12.80 -18.01
CA HIS A 155 14.15 13.25 -18.46
C HIS A 155 15.22 13.19 -17.36
N VAL A 156 14.84 12.91 -16.10
CA VAL A 156 15.80 12.82 -14.99
C VAL A 156 16.90 11.81 -15.29
N PRO A 157 18.13 12.05 -14.81
CA PRO A 157 19.21 11.10 -15.00
C PRO A 157 18.90 9.78 -14.28
N LEU A 158 19.33 8.66 -14.87
CA LEU A 158 18.93 7.31 -14.44
C LEU A 158 19.42 6.92 -13.03
N TRP A 159 20.42 7.62 -12.48
CA TRP A 159 20.87 7.42 -11.10
C TRP A 159 19.90 8.02 -10.07
N LEU A 160 19.08 9.00 -10.45
CA LEU A 160 18.17 9.69 -9.55
C LEU A 160 17.03 8.80 -9.01
N PRO A 161 16.33 7.98 -9.83
CA PRO A 161 15.38 7.01 -9.30
C PRO A 161 16.04 5.97 -8.38
N VAL A 162 17.32 5.64 -8.56
CA VAL A 162 18.02 4.73 -7.63
C VAL A 162 18.14 5.36 -6.24
N VAL A 163 18.54 6.62 -6.16
CA VAL A 163 18.63 7.36 -4.89
C VAL A 163 17.24 7.52 -4.26
N GLY A 164 16.22 7.82 -5.07
CA GLY A 164 14.84 7.90 -4.59
C GLY A 164 14.33 6.57 -4.04
N SER A 165 14.63 5.45 -4.73
CA SER A 165 14.28 4.10 -4.29
C SER A 165 14.97 3.73 -2.98
N PHE A 166 16.21 4.15 -2.78
CA PHE A 166 16.90 3.99 -1.49
C PHE A 166 16.14 4.72 -0.37
N ALA A 167 15.80 6.00 -0.57
CA ALA A 167 15.04 6.76 0.42
C ALA A 167 13.65 6.15 0.69
N ALA A 168 12.93 5.76 -0.37
CA ALA A 168 11.61 5.14 -0.25
C ALA A 168 11.67 3.81 0.52
N ILE A 169 12.62 2.94 0.20
CA ILE A 169 12.65 1.60 0.78
C ILE A 169 13.36 1.59 2.13
N VAL A 170 14.58 2.11 2.21
CA VAL A 170 15.39 2.00 3.42
C VAL A 170 14.85 2.91 4.52
N ILE A 171 14.55 4.16 4.19
CA ILE A 171 14.13 5.16 5.18
C ILE A 171 12.62 5.10 5.42
N ALA A 172 11.80 5.06 4.36
CA ALA A 172 10.35 5.21 4.53
C ALA A 172 9.59 3.90 4.77
N LYS A 173 10.14 2.74 4.37
CA LYS A 173 9.50 1.44 4.54
C LYS A 173 10.18 0.58 5.61
N GLN A 174 11.47 0.32 5.46
CA GLN A 174 12.18 -0.64 6.31
C GLN A 174 12.50 -0.09 7.70
N ALA A 175 12.76 1.21 7.84
CA ALA A 175 13.01 1.84 9.15
C ALA A 175 11.81 1.69 10.11
N PHE A 176 10.58 1.57 9.58
CA PHE A 176 9.36 1.41 10.38
C PHE A 176 8.94 -0.05 10.58
N GLY A 177 9.70 -1.02 10.03
CA GLY A 177 9.41 -2.45 10.20
C GLY A 177 8.96 -3.18 8.93
N GLY A 178 8.80 -2.49 7.80
CA GLY A 178 8.45 -3.10 6.52
C GLY A 178 6.96 -2.98 6.17
N LEU A 179 6.46 -3.92 5.37
CA LEU A 179 5.10 -3.88 4.84
C LEU A 179 4.05 -3.91 5.96
N GLY A 180 3.11 -2.97 5.93
CA GLY A 180 2.03 -2.85 6.93
C GLY A 180 2.32 -1.88 8.09
N TYR A 181 3.57 -1.45 8.25
CA TYR A 181 3.99 -0.50 9.30
C TYR A 181 4.39 0.88 8.75
N ASN A 182 4.04 1.17 7.49
CA ASN A 182 4.38 2.43 6.84
C ASN A 182 3.49 3.56 7.36
N LEU A 183 4.06 4.52 8.10
CA LEU A 183 3.32 5.71 8.55
C LEU A 183 2.90 6.60 7.37
N PHE A 184 3.73 6.69 6.34
CA PHE A 184 3.50 7.47 5.13
C PHE A 184 3.70 6.62 3.88
N ASN A 185 3.20 7.09 2.73
CA ASN A 185 3.43 6.44 1.45
C ASN A 185 4.94 6.46 1.11
N PRO A 186 5.62 5.29 1.05
CA PRO A 186 7.07 5.25 0.86
C PRO A 186 7.53 5.88 -0.46
N ALA A 187 6.75 5.72 -1.54
CA ALA A 187 7.07 6.29 -2.85
C ALA A 187 7.03 7.84 -2.81
N LEU A 188 6.06 8.41 -2.09
CA LEU A 188 5.97 9.88 -1.95
C LEU A 188 7.09 10.43 -1.08
N ILE A 189 7.52 9.71 -0.04
CA ILE A 189 8.70 10.10 0.74
C ILE A 189 9.95 10.11 -0.14
N GLY A 190 10.14 9.07 -0.98
CA GLY A 190 11.22 9.04 -1.96
C GLY A 190 11.21 10.27 -2.87
N ARG A 191 10.03 10.63 -3.41
CA ARG A 191 9.84 11.85 -4.21
C ARG A 191 10.17 13.13 -3.43
N ALA A 192 9.69 13.24 -2.19
CA ALA A 192 9.92 14.43 -1.36
C ALA A 192 11.41 14.66 -1.08
N VAL A 193 12.15 13.58 -0.81
CA VAL A 193 13.61 13.64 -0.63
C VAL A 193 14.30 14.08 -1.92
N LEU A 194 13.92 13.52 -3.07
CA LEU A 194 14.47 13.93 -4.37
C LEU A 194 14.18 15.39 -4.70
N LEU A 195 12.96 15.86 -4.42
CA LEU A 195 12.57 17.26 -4.61
C LEU A 195 13.37 18.22 -3.72
N ALA A 196 13.63 17.83 -2.47
CA ALA A 196 14.40 18.63 -1.53
C ALA A 196 15.89 18.69 -1.90
N ALA A 197 16.47 17.56 -2.34
CA ALA A 197 17.90 17.47 -2.63
C ALA A 197 18.27 17.90 -4.05
N TRP A 198 17.42 17.64 -5.05
CA TRP A 198 17.65 17.96 -6.46
C TRP A 198 16.42 18.64 -7.10
N PRO A 199 16.03 19.83 -6.62
CA PRO A 199 14.86 20.53 -7.14
C PRO A 199 14.99 20.84 -8.64
N VAL A 200 16.17 21.20 -9.14
CA VAL A 200 16.40 21.53 -10.56
C VAL A 200 16.03 20.37 -11.48
N HIS A 201 16.56 19.17 -11.21
CA HIS A 201 16.24 17.97 -11.98
C HIS A 201 14.78 17.53 -11.85
N MET A 202 14.11 17.89 -10.75
CA MET A 202 12.71 17.54 -10.52
C MET A 202 11.72 18.54 -11.13
N THR A 203 12.10 19.81 -11.32
CA THR A 203 11.15 20.90 -11.64
C THR A 203 11.51 21.77 -12.84
N THR A 204 12.75 21.75 -13.33
CA THR A 204 13.23 22.72 -14.32
C THR A 204 13.49 22.08 -15.68
N ASP A 205 13.94 20.83 -15.71
CA ASP A 205 14.38 20.17 -16.94
C ASP A 205 13.23 19.73 -17.88
N TRP A 206 11.95 19.88 -17.47
CA TRP A 206 10.78 19.52 -18.30
C TRP A 206 10.54 20.47 -19.48
N TYR A 207 11.05 21.70 -19.38
CA TYR A 207 10.87 22.75 -20.38
C TYR A 207 11.84 22.62 -21.55
N SER A 208 13.06 22.12 -21.29
CA SER A 208 14.15 22.07 -22.28
C SER A 208 13.92 21.13 -23.47
N GLN A 209 12.84 20.34 -23.47
CA GLN A 209 12.56 19.30 -24.46
C GLN A 209 11.18 19.45 -25.13
N VAL A 210 10.56 20.64 -25.06
CA VAL A 210 9.58 21.07 -26.09
C VAL A 210 10.29 21.27 -27.46
N GLU A 211 11.52 20.80 -27.62
CA GLU A 211 12.12 20.43 -28.90
C GLU A 211 11.37 19.31 -29.65
N GLY A 212 10.32 18.71 -29.08
CA GLY A 212 9.31 17.97 -29.86
C GLY A 212 8.63 18.83 -30.94
N ALA A 213 8.66 20.16 -30.82
CA ALA A 213 8.27 21.10 -31.88
C ALA A 213 9.35 21.24 -32.99
N GLN A 214 10.60 20.83 -32.72
CA GLN A 214 11.70 20.80 -33.69
C GLN A 214 11.65 19.56 -34.60
N ALA A 215 10.75 18.59 -34.34
CA ALA A 215 10.55 17.43 -35.21
C ALA A 215 9.86 17.78 -36.55
N LEU A 216 9.33 19.00 -36.69
CA LEU A 216 8.73 19.52 -37.93
C LEU A 216 9.25 20.93 -38.25
N PRO A 217 10.55 21.08 -38.59
CA PRO A 217 11.14 22.38 -38.91
C PRO A 217 10.51 23.04 -40.15
N HIS A 218 9.75 22.27 -40.94
CA HIS A 218 9.12 22.73 -42.18
C HIS A 218 7.73 23.36 -41.99
N LEU A 219 7.10 23.20 -40.81
CA LEU A 219 5.80 23.81 -40.52
C LEU A 219 5.90 25.07 -39.66
N ALA A 220 7.03 25.26 -38.94
CA ALA A 220 7.28 26.44 -38.11
C ALA A 220 7.42 27.75 -38.92
N ASN A 221 7.77 27.67 -40.21
CA ASN A 221 7.97 28.85 -41.06
C ASN A 221 6.72 29.28 -41.85
N LEU A 222 5.61 28.54 -41.76
CA LEU A 222 4.39 28.81 -42.54
C LEU A 222 3.34 29.65 -41.80
N SER A 223 3.52 29.86 -40.49
CA SER A 223 2.68 30.74 -39.70
C SER A 223 3.59 31.60 -38.86
N GLY A 224 3.82 32.85 -39.28
CA GLY A 224 4.63 33.87 -38.59
C GLY A 224 4.07 34.30 -37.23
N THR A 225 3.44 33.37 -36.52
CA THR A 225 2.93 33.48 -35.17
C THR A 225 3.68 32.44 -34.37
N THR A 226 4.67 32.93 -33.62
CA THR A 226 5.29 32.24 -32.50
C THR A 226 4.19 31.76 -31.55
N LEU A 227 3.71 30.53 -31.74
CA LEU A 227 2.90 29.79 -30.76
C LEU A 227 3.69 29.47 -29.48
N ASP A 228 4.91 30.00 -29.38
CA ASP A 228 5.81 29.98 -28.23
C ASP A 228 5.56 31.14 -27.24
N ALA A 229 4.42 31.82 -27.31
CA ALA A 229 4.06 32.89 -26.37
C ALA A 229 2.97 32.50 -25.36
N VAL A 230 2.30 31.35 -25.55
CA VAL A 230 1.10 31.00 -24.76
C VAL A 230 1.30 29.81 -23.82
N SER A 231 2.46 29.12 -23.85
CA SER A 231 2.66 27.94 -22.99
C SER A 231 4.00 27.86 -22.25
N THR A 232 4.87 28.86 -22.33
CA THR A 232 6.31 28.59 -22.17
C THR A 232 7.12 29.46 -21.20
N ALA A 233 6.54 30.28 -20.34
CA ALA A 233 7.28 30.73 -19.15
C ALA A 233 6.35 31.14 -18.02
N THR A 234 6.56 30.55 -16.82
CA THR A 234 6.17 31.29 -15.63
C THR A 234 6.98 32.59 -15.64
N PRO A 235 6.36 33.77 -15.45
CA PRO A 235 7.05 35.06 -15.46
C PRO A 235 8.26 35.09 -14.53
N LEU A 236 8.22 34.29 -13.47
CA LEU A 236 9.29 34.09 -12.51
C LEU A 236 10.53 33.39 -13.09
N ALA A 237 10.36 32.39 -13.97
CA ALA A 237 11.49 31.69 -14.60
C ALA A 237 12.25 32.63 -15.55
N ALA A 238 11.51 33.38 -16.38
CA ALA A 238 12.09 34.40 -17.26
C ALA A 238 12.83 35.50 -16.46
N MET A 239 12.28 35.91 -15.31
CA MET A 239 12.97 36.82 -14.40
C MET A 239 14.24 36.21 -13.79
N LYS A 240 14.23 34.93 -13.44
CA LYS A 240 15.41 34.24 -12.88
C LYS A 240 16.54 34.14 -13.91
N ASP A 241 16.23 33.81 -15.16
CA ASP A 241 17.22 33.70 -16.22
C ASP A 241 17.77 35.08 -16.64
N ALA A 242 16.90 36.10 -16.67
CA ALA A 242 17.32 37.48 -16.85
C ALA A 242 18.19 37.97 -15.68
N ALA A 243 17.87 37.60 -14.44
CA ALA A 243 18.67 37.93 -13.27
C ALA A 243 20.04 37.24 -13.30
N ALA A 244 20.10 35.97 -13.72
CA ALA A 244 21.36 35.22 -13.85
C ALA A 244 22.28 35.82 -14.92
N THR A 245 21.72 36.23 -16.06
CA THR A 245 22.48 36.87 -17.15
C THR A 245 22.95 38.28 -16.79
N LEU A 246 22.16 39.05 -16.02
CA LEU A 246 22.58 40.35 -15.48
C LEU A 246 23.64 40.23 -14.37
N ALA A 247 23.60 39.15 -13.57
CA ALA A 247 24.54 38.93 -12.48
C ALA A 247 25.90 38.39 -12.95
N SER A 248 25.95 37.72 -14.11
CA SER A 248 27.19 37.19 -14.66
C SER A 248 28.08 38.30 -15.26
N THR A 249 29.37 38.33 -14.93
CA THR A 249 30.34 39.28 -15.51
C THR A 249 30.84 38.86 -16.90
N ALA A 250 30.52 37.63 -17.32
CA ALA A 250 30.94 37.04 -18.60
C ALA A 250 29.90 37.19 -19.72
N SER A 251 28.75 37.82 -19.46
CA SER A 251 27.68 37.98 -20.45
C SER A 251 28.02 39.03 -21.49
N THR A 252 27.64 38.78 -22.75
CA THR A 252 27.84 39.73 -23.84
C THR A 252 26.94 40.96 -23.67
N PRO A 253 27.34 42.15 -24.15
CA PRO A 253 26.54 43.37 -24.05
C PRO A 253 25.12 43.20 -24.62
N ASP A 254 24.99 42.43 -25.71
CA ASP A 254 23.71 42.13 -26.34
C ASP A 254 22.82 41.24 -25.47
N ALA A 255 23.39 40.24 -24.79
CA ALA A 255 22.65 39.40 -23.86
C ALA A 255 22.15 40.19 -22.64
N VAL A 256 22.95 41.13 -22.15
CA VAL A 256 22.54 42.04 -21.05
C VAL A 256 21.43 42.99 -21.50
N ALA A 257 21.48 43.48 -22.75
CA ALA A 257 20.43 44.33 -23.31
C ALA A 257 19.10 43.57 -23.44
N GLN A 258 19.13 42.34 -23.94
CA GLN A 258 17.94 41.49 -24.05
C GLN A 258 17.35 41.13 -22.68
N ALA A 259 18.19 40.79 -21.70
CA ALA A 259 17.73 40.47 -20.36
C ALA A 259 17.09 41.69 -19.65
N LYS A 260 17.60 42.91 -19.86
CA LYS A 260 16.97 44.15 -19.38
C LYS A 260 15.62 44.42 -20.06
N LEU A 261 15.50 44.12 -21.35
CA LEU A 261 14.23 44.23 -22.06
C LEU A 261 13.20 43.24 -21.51
N VAL A 262 13.58 41.99 -21.26
CA VAL A 262 12.69 40.97 -20.66
C VAL A 262 12.20 41.43 -19.28
N VAL A 263 13.10 41.91 -18.41
CA VAL A 263 12.71 42.45 -17.10
C VAL A 263 11.77 43.65 -17.26
N SER A 264 12.10 44.61 -18.13
CA SER A 264 11.28 45.80 -18.38
C SER A 264 9.88 45.46 -18.92
N GLN A 265 9.77 44.46 -19.78
CA GLN A 265 8.49 44.01 -20.35
C GLN A 265 7.64 43.30 -19.30
N LEU A 266 8.27 42.58 -18.35
CA LEU A 266 7.57 41.91 -17.26
C LEU A 266 7.19 42.83 -16.09
N THR A 267 7.96 43.88 -15.83
CA THR A 267 7.68 44.87 -14.78
C THR A 267 6.88 46.08 -15.26
N GLY A 268 6.74 46.26 -16.58
CA GLY A 268 6.03 47.38 -17.19
C GLY A 268 4.50 47.27 -17.07
N ALA A 269 3.81 48.41 -17.12
CA ALA A 269 2.35 48.51 -17.01
C ALA A 269 1.60 47.69 -18.08
N GLU A 270 2.18 47.54 -19.28
CA GLU A 270 1.62 46.72 -20.38
C GLU A 270 1.80 45.20 -20.14
N GLY A 271 2.85 44.79 -19.43
CA GLY A 271 3.11 43.39 -19.07
C GLY A 271 2.20 42.90 -17.95
N LEU A 272 1.96 43.73 -16.94
CA LEU A 272 1.01 43.43 -15.85
C LEU A 272 -0.44 43.31 -16.37
N GLY A 273 -0.82 44.14 -17.35
CA GLY A 273 -2.14 44.04 -17.99
C GLY A 273 -2.36 42.74 -18.76
N ARG A 274 -1.31 42.17 -19.35
CA ARG A 274 -1.35 40.86 -20.03
C ARG A 274 -1.37 39.68 -19.07
N LEU A 275 -0.80 39.84 -17.88
CA LEU A 275 -0.79 38.81 -16.83
C LEU A 275 -2.13 38.69 -16.08
N ALA A 276 -2.88 39.79 -15.97
CA ALA A 276 -4.14 39.85 -15.23
C ALA A 276 -5.37 39.41 -16.06
N LEU A 277 -5.22 39.24 -17.38
CA LEU A 277 -6.30 38.89 -18.32
C LEU A 277 -6.10 37.52 -18.99
N GLY A 278 -5.16 36.70 -18.50
CA GLY A 278 -4.96 35.31 -18.91
C GLY A 278 -5.65 34.32 -17.99
#